data_AF-K9CNH5-F1
#
_entry.id   AF-K9CNH5-F1
#
_cell.length_a   1.000
_cell.length_b   1.000
_cell.length_c   1.000
_cell.angle_alpha   90.00
_cell.angle_beta   90.00
_cell.angle_gamma   90.00
#
_symmetry.space_group_name_H-M   'P 1'
#
loop_
_entity.id
_entity.type
_entity.pdbx_description
1 polymer ?
#
loop_
_entity_poly.entity_id
_entity_poly.type
_entity_poly.pdbx_seq_one_letter_code
_entity_poly.pdbx_strand_id
1 'polypeptide(L)'
;MAAPETSPQPTQPLFYRSLRPLDVTLHSGLRLKEGDYSFTAETPSIPIVVSEFGRAARHYPIVFASADGTPHAILGLDGRNAFLNEGNWAEGIYIPAYARRYPFGFLRIEETDRYILGIDFECDGLVEDEGQPLFENGRPAMMTERALAFCEAFRGEVEATVAFMRALDGRDLLVERQVGIVLPDGRNIARDGFKVVDAERFSALDGPTLAEWNARGWLGLITLHLTSIDLFPELLSRKTPEPKEGAPAVVGDALQIHEKD
;
A
#
# COMPACT_ATOMS: atom_id res chain seq x y z
N MET A 1 -41.69 9.79 -3.65
CA MET A 1 -40.78 8.64 -3.52
C MET A 1 -39.41 9.20 -3.17
N ALA A 2 -38.96 9.02 -1.94
CA ALA A 2 -37.60 9.39 -1.53
C ALA A 2 -36.62 8.39 -2.16
N ALA A 3 -35.52 8.89 -2.71
CA ALA A 3 -34.42 8.07 -3.19
C ALA A 3 -33.81 7.28 -2.02
N PRO A 4 -33.37 6.03 -2.22
CA PRO A 4 -32.73 5.27 -1.16
C PRO A 4 -31.41 5.94 -0.78
N GLU A 5 -31.28 6.30 0.50
CA GLU A 5 -30.02 6.76 1.08
C GLU A 5 -29.00 5.61 1.01
N THR A 6 -28.01 5.74 0.13
CA THR A 6 -26.86 4.83 0.10
C THR A 6 -26.01 5.09 1.34
N SER A 7 -26.05 4.19 2.31
CA SER A 7 -25.13 4.19 3.44
C SER A 7 -23.69 4.09 2.93
N PRO A 8 -22.72 4.85 3.49
CA PRO A 8 -21.33 4.75 3.08
C PRO A 8 -20.82 3.33 3.32
N GLN A 9 -20.45 2.64 2.25
CA GLN A 9 -19.78 1.34 2.33
C GLN A 9 -18.42 1.54 3.03
N PRO A 10 -18.04 0.69 3.99
CA PRO A 10 -16.71 0.75 4.58
C PRO A 10 -15.67 0.59 3.46
N THR A 11 -14.76 1.55 3.35
CA THR A 11 -13.67 1.51 2.38
C THR A 11 -12.81 0.28 2.66
N GLN A 12 -12.88 -0.71 1.78
CA GLN A 12 -12.04 -1.89 1.86
C GLN A 12 -10.56 -1.47 1.73
N PRO A 13 -9.64 -2.21 2.37
CA PRO A 13 -8.22 -2.02 2.12
C PRO A 13 -7.91 -2.18 0.63
N LEU A 14 -6.89 -1.47 0.15
CA LEU A 14 -6.47 -1.45 -1.25
C LEU A 14 -6.41 -2.88 -1.85
N PHE A 15 -7.03 -3.07 -3.02
CA PHE A 15 -7.22 -4.34 -3.77
C PHE A 15 -7.98 -5.49 -3.06
N TYR A 16 -8.42 -5.34 -1.81
CA TYR A 16 -9.29 -6.34 -1.18
C TYR A 16 -10.73 -6.15 -1.66
N ARG A 17 -11.36 -7.26 -2.09
CA ARG A 17 -12.76 -7.28 -2.50
C ARG A 17 -13.69 -7.67 -1.35
N SER A 18 -13.30 -8.68 -0.56
CA SER A 18 -14.11 -9.23 0.52
C SER A 18 -13.25 -9.67 1.71
N LEU A 19 -12.53 -8.73 2.35
CA LEU A 19 -11.74 -9.03 3.54
C LEU A 19 -12.65 -9.31 4.74
N ARG A 20 -12.73 -10.57 5.16
CA ARG A 20 -13.57 -11.00 6.30
C ARG A 20 -12.81 -11.95 7.23
N PRO A 21 -13.25 -12.11 8.49
CA PRO A 21 -12.61 -13.00 9.46
C PRO A 21 -12.44 -14.44 8.95
N LEU A 22 -11.24 -14.99 9.13
CA LEU A 22 -10.95 -16.38 8.80
C LEU A 22 -11.28 -17.28 10.02
N ASP A 23 -12.45 -17.90 9.98
CA ASP A 23 -12.93 -18.84 11.01
C ASP A 23 -12.58 -20.31 10.70
N VAL A 24 -12.11 -21.07 11.69
CA VAL A 24 -11.70 -22.48 11.54
C VAL A 24 -12.87 -23.44 11.31
N THR A 25 -14.04 -23.15 11.87
CA THR A 25 -15.23 -24.02 11.77
C THR A 25 -15.91 -23.84 10.42
N LEU A 26 -16.03 -22.58 9.97
CA LEU A 26 -16.71 -22.24 8.72
C LEU A 26 -15.85 -22.50 7.49
N HIS A 27 -14.52 -22.40 7.61
CA HIS A 27 -13.62 -22.39 6.47
C HIS A 27 -12.62 -23.56 6.47
N SER A 28 -12.87 -24.63 7.21
CA SER A 28 -11.97 -25.79 7.30
C SER A 28 -11.72 -26.48 5.96
N GLY A 29 -12.68 -26.40 5.03
CA GLY A 29 -12.58 -26.95 3.68
C GLY A 29 -11.84 -26.06 2.68
N LEU A 30 -11.56 -24.80 3.04
CA LEU A 30 -10.95 -23.86 2.12
C LEU A 30 -9.45 -24.10 1.96
N ARG A 31 -9.00 -23.88 0.72
CA ARG A 31 -7.65 -24.04 0.25
C ARG A 31 -7.27 -22.82 -0.57
N LEU A 32 -5.98 -22.52 -0.58
CA LEU A 32 -5.42 -21.39 -1.32
C LEU A 32 -4.42 -21.90 -2.36
N LYS A 33 -4.70 -21.61 -3.63
CA LYS A 33 -3.75 -21.80 -4.73
C LYS A 33 -2.63 -20.76 -4.63
N GLU A 34 -1.46 -21.12 -5.15
CA GLU A 34 -0.41 -20.14 -5.38
C GLU A 34 -0.91 -19.12 -6.42
N GLY A 35 -0.86 -17.84 -6.05
CA GLY A 35 -1.28 -16.73 -6.89
C GLY A 35 -0.10 -15.90 -7.37
N ASP A 36 -0.38 -14.94 -8.25
CA ASP A 36 0.58 -13.93 -8.71
C ASP A 36 0.21 -12.54 -8.15
N TYR A 37 0.84 -11.49 -8.65
CA TYR A 37 0.60 -10.08 -8.26
C TYR A 37 -0.33 -9.33 -9.22
N SER A 38 -1.09 -10.03 -10.09
CA SER A 38 -2.02 -9.41 -11.03
C SER A 38 -3.09 -8.57 -10.36
N PHE A 39 -3.45 -8.89 -9.10
CA PHE A 39 -4.37 -8.09 -8.28
C PHE A 39 -3.88 -6.64 -8.03
N THR A 40 -2.60 -6.36 -8.25
CA THR A 40 -2.02 -5.01 -8.13
C THR A 40 -2.00 -4.24 -9.45
N ALA A 41 -2.55 -4.76 -10.54
CA ALA A 41 -2.44 -4.15 -11.87
C ALA A 41 -2.95 -2.71 -11.91
N GLU A 42 -4.10 -2.43 -11.29
CA GLU A 42 -4.72 -1.10 -11.21
C GLU A 42 -4.33 -0.37 -9.91
N THR A 43 -3.09 -0.57 -9.45
CA THR A 43 -2.58 0.01 -8.20
C THR A 43 -1.33 0.88 -8.48
N PRO A 44 -1.48 2.21 -8.60
CA PRO A 44 -0.36 3.11 -8.93
C PRO A 44 0.53 3.42 -7.73
N SER A 45 0.10 3.11 -6.51
CA SER A 45 0.88 3.28 -5.29
C SER A 45 0.45 2.28 -4.23
N ILE A 46 1.38 1.88 -3.36
CA ILE A 46 1.12 0.93 -2.28
C ILE A 46 1.67 1.46 -0.94
N PRO A 47 0.91 1.35 0.16
CA PRO A 47 1.41 1.70 1.49
C PRO A 47 2.65 0.89 1.86
N ILE A 48 3.63 1.55 2.47
CA ILE A 48 4.85 0.92 3.00
C ILE A 48 5.12 1.36 4.44
N VAL A 49 5.88 0.56 5.17
CA VAL A 49 6.34 0.91 6.53
C VAL A 49 7.80 1.36 6.52
N VAL A 50 8.24 2.07 7.57
CA VAL A 50 9.57 2.67 7.64
C VAL A 50 10.73 1.67 7.50
N SER A 51 10.55 0.43 7.96
CA SER A 51 11.56 -0.64 7.79
C SER A 51 11.74 -1.08 6.34
N GLU A 52 10.82 -0.74 5.44
CA GLU A 52 10.93 -1.03 4.02
C GLU A 52 11.72 0.02 3.24
N PHE A 53 11.91 1.24 3.78
CA PHE A 53 12.45 2.38 3.05
C PHE A 53 13.80 2.06 2.40
N GLY A 54 14.70 1.34 3.09
CA GLY A 54 16.02 1.01 2.55
C GLY A 54 16.00 0.12 1.31
N ARG A 55 14.97 -0.72 1.15
CA ARG A 55 14.79 -1.57 -0.05
C ARG A 55 13.90 -0.87 -1.06
N ALA A 56 12.82 -0.21 -0.62
CA ALA A 56 11.86 0.48 -1.47
C ALA A 56 12.49 1.68 -2.20
N ALA A 57 13.29 2.50 -1.52
CA ALA A 57 13.91 3.71 -2.07
C ALA A 57 14.91 3.45 -3.22
N ARG A 58 15.25 2.18 -3.49
CA ARG A 58 16.09 1.78 -4.62
C ARG A 58 15.31 1.60 -5.91
N HIS A 59 13.98 1.51 -5.81
CA HIS A 59 13.11 1.10 -6.92
C HIS A 59 11.89 2.00 -7.08
N TYR A 60 11.46 2.69 -6.02
CA TYR A 60 10.24 3.49 -6.01
C TYR A 60 10.50 4.86 -5.40
N PRO A 61 9.91 5.93 -5.97
CA PRO A 61 9.65 7.13 -5.21
C PRO A 61 8.82 6.80 -3.97
N ILE A 62 9.29 7.28 -2.83
CA ILE A 62 8.55 7.23 -1.57
C ILE A 62 7.91 8.60 -1.36
N VAL A 63 6.63 8.61 -1.04
CA VAL A 63 5.87 9.84 -0.72
C VAL A 63 4.96 9.59 0.48
N PHE A 64 4.38 10.65 1.03
CA PHE A 64 3.47 10.56 2.18
C PHE A 64 2.06 10.96 1.75
N ALA A 65 1.06 10.13 2.02
CA ALA A 65 -0.33 10.46 1.67
C ALA A 65 -0.78 11.74 2.39
N SER A 66 -1.49 12.64 1.69
CA SER A 66 -1.91 13.92 2.29
C SER A 66 -3.00 13.75 3.34
N ALA A 67 -3.80 12.68 3.24
CA ALA A 67 -4.93 12.42 4.14
C ALA A 67 -4.49 12.04 5.56
N ASP A 68 -3.45 11.22 5.70
CA ASP A 68 -3.07 10.61 6.98
C ASP A 68 -1.55 10.53 7.21
N GLY A 69 -0.74 10.97 6.24
CA GLY A 69 0.72 10.88 6.28
C GLY A 69 1.28 9.49 5.96
N THR A 70 0.45 8.48 5.67
CA THR A 70 0.93 7.12 5.44
C THR A 70 1.95 7.08 4.30
N PRO A 71 3.17 6.53 4.52
CA PRO A 71 4.15 6.40 3.45
C PRO A 71 3.67 5.46 2.35
N HIS A 72 3.92 5.83 1.10
CA HIS A 72 3.58 5.05 -0.08
C HIS A 72 4.78 4.92 -1.00
N ALA A 73 4.97 3.73 -1.57
CA ALA A 73 5.80 3.53 -2.75
C ALA A 73 4.97 3.82 -4.00
N ILE A 74 5.48 4.65 -4.91
CA ILE A 74 4.84 4.93 -6.20
C ILE A 74 5.25 3.86 -7.21
N LEU A 75 4.26 3.15 -7.73
CA LEU A 75 4.42 2.03 -8.67
C LEU A 75 4.13 2.40 -10.11
N GLY A 76 3.40 3.49 -10.34
CA GLY A 76 3.12 4.01 -11.67
C GLY A 76 2.37 5.32 -11.64
N LEU A 77 2.28 5.94 -12.80
CA LEU A 77 1.85 7.33 -12.95
C LEU A 77 0.53 7.44 -13.73
N ASP A 78 0.21 6.41 -14.50
CA ASP A 78 -0.96 6.27 -15.36
C ASP A 78 -2.09 5.45 -14.70
N GLY A 79 -2.05 5.26 -13.38
CA GLY A 79 -3.09 4.54 -12.63
C GLY A 79 -2.79 3.05 -12.43
N ARG A 80 -1.69 2.56 -13.00
CA ARG A 80 -1.37 1.14 -13.01
C ARG A 80 -0.03 0.84 -12.35
N ASN A 81 0.20 -0.40 -11.99
CA ASN A 81 1.49 -0.88 -11.50
C ASN A 81 2.43 -1.16 -12.68
N ALA A 82 3.42 -0.28 -12.89
CA ALA A 82 4.41 -0.42 -13.97
C ALA A 82 5.48 -1.49 -13.69
N PHE A 83 5.46 -2.12 -12.51
CA PHE A 83 6.41 -3.15 -12.10
C PHE A 83 5.89 -4.57 -12.24
N LEU A 84 4.76 -4.76 -12.91
CA LEU A 84 4.30 -6.10 -13.28
C LEU A 84 4.91 -6.56 -14.61
N ASN A 85 5.14 -7.86 -14.73
CA ASN A 85 5.45 -8.56 -15.96
C ASN A 85 4.68 -9.89 -15.94
N GLU A 86 3.66 -10.01 -16.80
CA GLU A 86 2.81 -11.20 -16.90
C GLU A 86 2.25 -11.69 -15.55
N GLY A 87 1.82 -10.74 -14.71
CA GLY A 87 1.27 -11.02 -13.37
C GLY A 87 2.32 -11.16 -12.27
N ASN A 88 3.59 -11.34 -12.62
CA ASN A 88 4.68 -11.38 -11.65
C ASN A 88 5.28 -10.00 -11.41
N TRP A 89 5.86 -9.79 -10.23
CA TRP A 89 6.66 -8.59 -10.01
C TRP A 89 7.94 -8.64 -10.84
N ALA A 90 8.37 -7.51 -11.38
CA ALA A 90 9.55 -7.43 -12.21
C ALA A 90 10.80 -7.93 -11.47
N GLU A 91 11.66 -8.65 -12.20
CA GLU A 91 12.82 -9.32 -11.63
C GLU A 91 13.76 -8.34 -10.91
N GLY A 92 14.23 -8.74 -9.72
CA GLY A 92 15.16 -7.94 -8.92
C GLY A 92 14.54 -6.71 -8.24
N ILE A 93 13.25 -6.46 -8.44
CA ILE A 93 12.56 -5.32 -7.83
C ILE A 93 11.95 -5.74 -6.48
N TYR A 94 12.12 -4.90 -5.47
CA TYR A 94 11.56 -5.12 -4.13
C TYR A 94 10.03 -5.14 -4.15
N ILE A 95 9.40 -6.16 -3.55
CA ILE A 95 7.93 -6.24 -3.44
C ILE A 95 7.48 -5.72 -2.07
N PRO A 96 6.68 -4.64 -2.00
CA PRO A 96 6.13 -4.12 -0.74
C PRO A 96 5.41 -5.18 0.10
N ALA A 97 5.59 -5.13 1.42
CA ALA A 97 4.97 -6.06 2.36
C ALA A 97 3.45 -6.06 2.29
N TYR A 98 2.84 -4.90 2.00
CA TYR A 98 1.40 -4.77 1.82
C TYR A 98 0.87 -5.59 0.62
N ALA A 99 1.65 -5.71 -0.46
CA ALA A 99 1.32 -6.61 -1.57
C ALA A 99 1.57 -8.08 -1.19
N ARG A 100 2.71 -8.38 -0.54
CA ARG A 100 3.09 -9.76 -0.16
C ARG A 100 2.16 -10.44 0.84
N ARG A 101 1.43 -9.68 1.66
CA ARG A 101 0.48 -10.26 2.63
C ARG A 101 -0.83 -10.75 1.99
N TYR A 102 -1.19 -10.24 0.82
CA TYR A 102 -2.43 -10.64 0.13
C TYR A 102 -2.42 -12.16 -0.15
N PRO A 103 -3.55 -12.88 0.05
CA PRO A 103 -4.90 -12.39 0.33
C PRO A 103 -5.24 -12.21 1.82
N PHE A 104 -4.25 -12.26 2.71
CA PHE A 104 -4.47 -12.14 4.15
C PHE A 104 -4.30 -10.71 4.66
N GLY A 105 -5.15 -10.33 5.61
CA GLY A 105 -5.09 -9.03 6.27
C GLY A 105 -5.53 -9.11 7.72
N PHE A 106 -5.22 -8.07 8.48
CA PHE A 106 -5.72 -7.93 9.85
C PHE A 106 -6.94 -7.04 9.92
N LEU A 107 -7.99 -7.56 10.54
CA LEU A 107 -9.21 -6.84 10.88
C LEU A 107 -9.14 -6.46 12.36
N ARG A 108 -9.37 -5.19 12.67
CA ARG A 108 -9.46 -4.71 14.06
C ARG A 108 -10.85 -5.04 14.61
N ILE A 109 -10.90 -5.60 15.80
CA ILE A 109 -12.13 -5.77 16.59
C ILE A 109 -12.29 -4.50 17.43
N GLU A 110 -13.25 -3.66 17.06
CA GLU A 110 -13.46 -2.33 17.65
C GLU A 110 -13.64 -2.38 19.18
N GLU A 111 -14.28 -3.43 19.70
CA GLU A 111 -14.61 -3.54 21.12
C GLU A 111 -13.43 -3.95 22.01
N THR A 112 -12.38 -4.56 21.45
CA THR A 112 -11.31 -5.20 22.24
C THR A 112 -9.90 -4.76 21.87
N ASP A 113 -9.76 -3.88 20.87
CA ASP A 113 -8.49 -3.50 20.24
C ASP A 113 -7.63 -4.69 19.78
N ARG A 114 -8.27 -5.86 19.63
CA ARG A 114 -7.63 -7.07 19.13
C ARG A 114 -7.69 -7.08 17.61
N TYR A 115 -6.77 -7.82 17.03
CA TYR A 115 -6.75 -8.05 15.60
C TYR A 115 -6.96 -9.53 15.32
N ILE A 116 -7.71 -9.82 14.27
CA ILE A 116 -7.96 -11.17 13.78
C ILE A 116 -7.49 -11.28 12.35
N LEU A 117 -6.99 -12.46 12.00
CA LEU A 117 -6.64 -12.79 10.64
C LEU A 117 -7.93 -12.86 9.81
N GLY A 118 -7.98 -12.05 8.78
CA GLY A 118 -8.96 -12.14 7.71
C GLY A 118 -8.31 -12.62 6.42
N ILE A 119 -9.15 -13.07 5.51
CA ILE A 119 -8.77 -13.39 4.13
C ILE A 119 -9.75 -12.67 3.19
N ASP A 120 -9.25 -12.28 2.01
CA ASP A 120 -10.13 -11.88 0.92
C ASP A 120 -10.87 -13.11 0.36
N PHE A 121 -12.15 -13.23 0.67
CA PHE A 121 -12.97 -14.35 0.20
C PHE A 121 -13.30 -14.29 -1.28
N GLU A 122 -13.07 -13.14 -1.90
CA GLU A 122 -13.21 -12.98 -3.34
C GLU A 122 -11.83 -13.01 -4.02
N CYS A 123 -10.75 -13.51 -3.39
CA CYS A 123 -9.50 -13.71 -4.12
C CYS A 123 -9.60 -14.92 -5.07
N ASP A 124 -9.04 -14.80 -6.28
CA ASP A 124 -9.17 -15.83 -7.34
C ASP A 124 -8.57 -17.19 -6.95
N GLY A 125 -7.64 -17.21 -5.98
CA GLY A 125 -6.95 -18.42 -5.53
C GLY A 125 -7.68 -19.23 -4.45
N LEU A 126 -8.77 -18.71 -3.88
CA LEU A 126 -9.49 -19.37 -2.79
C LEU A 126 -10.51 -20.38 -3.33
N VAL A 127 -10.29 -21.67 -3.05
CA VAL A 127 -11.08 -22.79 -3.59
C VAL A 127 -11.25 -23.90 -2.54
N GLU A 128 -11.99 -24.97 -2.86
CA GLU A 128 -12.18 -26.12 -1.95
C GLU A 128 -11.33 -27.35 -2.34
N ASP A 129 -11.02 -27.53 -3.62
CA ASP A 129 -10.50 -28.82 -4.13
C ASP A 129 -8.97 -28.87 -4.32
N GLU A 130 -8.31 -27.73 -4.53
CA GLU A 130 -6.89 -27.66 -4.93
C GLU A 130 -6.12 -26.58 -4.15
N GLY A 131 -4.80 -26.73 -4.01
CA GLY A 131 -3.94 -25.76 -3.34
C GLY A 131 -3.57 -26.18 -1.91
N GLN A 132 -3.01 -25.24 -1.15
CA GLN A 132 -2.61 -25.47 0.25
C GLN A 132 -3.81 -25.30 1.17
N PRO A 133 -4.06 -26.22 2.11
CA PRO A 133 -5.18 -26.07 3.04
C PRO A 133 -4.97 -24.86 3.95
N LEU A 134 -6.05 -24.16 4.30
CA LEU A 134 -5.99 -23.10 5.32
C LEU A 134 -5.99 -23.66 6.75
N PHE A 135 -6.57 -24.86 6.93
CA PHE A 135 -6.66 -25.54 8.21
C PHE A 135 -6.38 -27.03 8.07
N GLU A 136 -5.75 -27.61 9.09
CA GLU A 136 -5.52 -29.05 9.21
C GLU A 136 -5.83 -29.49 10.65
N ASN A 137 -6.63 -30.56 10.80
CA ASN A 137 -7.00 -31.12 12.10
C ASN A 137 -7.59 -30.09 13.09
N GLY A 138 -8.41 -29.16 12.59
CA GLY A 138 -9.03 -28.11 13.40
C GLY A 138 -8.07 -27.02 13.90
N ARG A 139 -6.89 -26.88 13.29
CA ARG A 139 -5.90 -25.84 13.58
C ARG A 139 -5.44 -25.14 12.30
N PRO A 140 -4.95 -23.89 12.37
CA PRO A 140 -4.32 -23.22 11.24
C PRO A 140 -3.26 -24.13 10.60
N ALA A 141 -3.30 -24.27 9.27
CA ALA A 141 -2.24 -24.94 8.54
C ALA A 141 -1.01 -24.02 8.44
N MET A 142 0.13 -24.58 7.98
CA MET A 142 1.40 -23.85 7.91
C MET A 142 1.31 -22.52 7.13
N MET A 143 0.54 -22.47 6.04
CA MET A 143 0.31 -21.23 5.28
C MET A 143 -0.38 -20.16 6.13
N THR A 144 -1.44 -20.53 6.84
CA THR A 144 -2.20 -19.64 7.71
C THR A 144 -1.39 -19.17 8.91
N GLU A 145 -0.56 -20.04 9.51
CA GLU A 145 0.38 -19.64 10.57
C GLU A 145 1.41 -18.62 10.08
N ARG A 146 1.96 -18.83 8.87
CA ARG A 146 2.88 -17.87 8.24
C ARG A 146 2.20 -16.54 7.95
N ALA A 147 0.97 -16.57 7.45
CA ALA A 147 0.19 -15.37 7.18
C ALA A 147 -0.12 -14.59 8.46
N LEU A 148 -0.47 -15.29 9.54
CA LEU A 148 -0.68 -14.70 10.86
C LEU A 148 0.60 -14.00 11.34
N ALA A 149 1.73 -14.70 11.37
CA ALA A 149 3.01 -14.15 11.80
C ALA A 149 3.45 -12.95 10.94
N PHE A 150 3.22 -13.01 9.63
CA PHE A 150 3.51 -11.89 8.72
C PHE A 150 2.67 -10.65 9.06
N CYS A 151 1.36 -10.83 9.26
CA CYS A 151 0.46 -9.73 9.60
C CYS A 151 0.79 -9.11 10.97
N GLU A 152 1.18 -9.92 11.95
CA GLU A 152 1.68 -9.44 13.25
C GLU A 152 2.93 -8.60 13.12
N ALA A 153 3.93 -9.09 12.38
CA ALA A 153 5.15 -8.36 12.10
C ALA A 153 4.87 -7.04 11.37
N PHE A 154 4.04 -7.07 10.32
CA PHE A 154 3.66 -5.87 9.57
C PHE A 154 2.99 -4.83 10.47
N ARG A 155 2.08 -5.24 11.37
CA ARG A 155 1.42 -4.33 12.32
C ARG A 155 2.42 -3.68 13.28
N GLY A 156 3.39 -4.44 13.80
CA GLY A 156 4.44 -3.88 14.67
C GLY A 156 5.20 -2.73 14.01
N GLU A 157 5.43 -2.82 12.70
CA GLU A 157 6.10 -1.78 11.92
C GLU A 157 5.22 -0.55 11.63
N VAL A 158 3.89 -0.70 11.66
CA VAL A 158 2.96 0.43 11.51
C VAL A 158 3.10 1.40 12.68
N GLU A 159 3.28 0.92 13.91
CA GLU A 159 3.46 1.80 15.07
C GLU A 159 4.72 2.66 14.96
N ALA A 160 5.85 2.06 14.57
CA ALA A 160 7.10 2.78 14.32
C ALA A 160 6.93 3.81 13.19
N THR A 161 6.16 3.47 12.16
CA THR A 161 5.82 4.37 11.06
C THR A 161 4.99 5.57 11.53
N VAL A 162 3.96 5.34 12.35
CA VAL A 162 3.15 6.43 12.93
C VAL A 162 4.00 7.36 13.79
N ALA A 163 4.92 6.83 14.59
CA ALA A 163 5.83 7.65 15.40
C ALA A 163 6.74 8.53 14.53
N PHE A 164 7.29 7.99 13.44
CA PHE A 164 8.08 8.77 12.48
C PHE A 164 7.23 9.86 11.81
N MET A 165 6.02 9.52 11.35
CA MET A 165 5.14 10.50 10.69
C MET A 165 4.73 11.65 11.62
N ARG A 166 4.40 11.35 12.88
CA ARG A 166 4.12 12.38 13.89
C ARG A 166 5.31 13.31 14.13
N ALA A 167 6.54 12.79 14.04
CA ALA A 167 7.74 13.61 14.20
C ALA A 167 7.95 14.58 13.03
N LEU A 168 7.71 14.12 11.79
CA LEU A 168 7.75 14.99 10.61
C LEU A 168 6.68 16.09 10.67
N ASP A 169 5.45 15.70 11.02
CA ASP A 169 4.30 16.62 11.12
C ASP A 169 4.49 17.63 12.25
N GLY A 170 4.93 17.19 13.43
CA GLY A 170 5.20 18.06 14.59
C GLY A 170 6.32 19.08 14.37
N ARG A 171 7.06 18.98 13.27
CA ARG A 171 8.11 19.93 12.85
C ARG A 171 7.76 20.66 11.55
N ASP A 172 6.53 20.49 11.05
CA ASP A 172 6.06 21.07 9.78
C ASP A 172 7.03 20.77 8.63
N LEU A 173 7.56 19.55 8.56
CA LEU A 173 8.52 19.17 7.52
C LEU A 173 7.86 18.72 6.22
N LEU A 174 6.56 18.46 6.22
CA LEU A 174 5.85 17.90 5.08
C LEU A 174 5.16 18.99 4.26
N VAL A 175 5.53 19.10 2.99
CA VAL A 175 4.92 20.04 2.05
C VAL A 175 4.22 19.28 0.94
N GLU A 176 3.05 19.78 0.54
CA GLU A 176 2.38 19.27 -0.66
C GLU A 176 3.26 19.53 -1.88
N ARG A 177 3.37 18.52 -2.74
CA ARG A 177 4.03 18.63 -4.02
C ARG A 177 3.12 18.07 -5.10
N GLN A 178 2.91 18.88 -6.12
CA GLN A 178 2.40 18.38 -7.39
C GLN A 178 3.60 17.84 -8.16
N VAL A 179 3.57 16.56 -8.50
CA VAL A 179 4.50 16.06 -9.51
C VAL A 179 3.85 16.32 -10.86
N GLY A 180 4.34 17.34 -11.55
CA GLY A 180 3.99 17.63 -12.93
C GLY A 180 4.73 16.67 -13.85
N ILE A 181 3.99 15.75 -14.45
CA ILE A 181 4.53 14.76 -15.39
C ILE A 181 4.25 15.25 -16.79
N VAL A 182 5.29 15.63 -17.51
CA VAL A 182 5.17 15.83 -18.95
C VAL A 182 5.39 14.49 -19.64
N LEU A 183 4.30 13.92 -20.16
CA LEU A 183 4.36 12.71 -20.97
C LEU A 183 5.07 12.97 -22.31
N PRO A 184 5.60 11.92 -22.98
CA PRO A 184 6.25 12.06 -24.29
C PRO A 184 5.36 12.69 -25.38
N ASP A 185 4.03 12.62 -25.23
CA ASP A 185 3.05 13.25 -26.12
C ASP A 185 2.72 14.71 -25.75
N GLY A 186 3.42 15.28 -24.76
CA GLY A 186 3.27 16.65 -24.29
C GLY A 186 2.15 16.86 -23.27
N ARG A 187 1.37 15.84 -22.90
CA ARG A 187 0.36 15.96 -21.85
C ARG A 187 1.02 16.16 -20.49
N ASN A 188 0.52 17.11 -19.71
CA ASN A 188 0.92 17.29 -18.32
C ASN A 188 -0.07 16.58 -17.41
N ILE A 189 0.36 15.50 -16.74
CA ILE A 189 -0.41 14.86 -15.67
C ILE A 189 0.11 15.42 -14.35
N ALA A 190 -0.68 16.25 -13.69
CA ALA A 190 -0.46 16.59 -12.30
C ALA A 190 -1.02 15.47 -11.43
N ARG A 191 -0.18 14.88 -10.58
CA ARG A 191 -0.64 14.01 -9.50
C ARG A 191 -0.65 14.81 -8.20
N ASP A 192 -1.86 15.03 -7.69
CA ASP A 192 -2.10 15.59 -6.37
C ASP A 192 -2.23 14.47 -5.32
N GLY A 193 -2.28 14.85 -4.04
CA GLY A 193 -2.65 13.93 -2.96
C GLY A 193 -1.49 13.36 -2.14
N PHE A 194 -0.25 13.81 -2.36
CA PHE A 194 0.88 13.45 -1.51
C PHE A 194 1.76 14.64 -1.10
N LYS A 195 2.51 14.42 -0.02
CA LYS A 195 3.48 15.32 0.57
C LYS A 195 4.88 14.71 0.47
N VAL A 196 5.89 15.57 0.53
CA VAL A 196 7.30 15.19 0.66
C VAL A 196 7.94 16.01 1.77
N VAL A 197 9.09 15.55 2.27
CA VAL A 197 9.91 16.37 3.18
C VAL A 197 10.45 17.60 2.43
N ASP A 198 10.28 18.77 3.04
CA ASP A 198 10.94 20.01 2.62
C ASP A 198 12.41 20.00 3.05
N ALA A 199 13.32 20.00 2.08
CA ALA A 199 14.75 19.88 2.32
C ALA A 199 15.36 21.09 3.03
N GLU A 200 14.81 22.29 2.85
CA GLU A 200 15.28 23.49 3.53
C GLU A 200 14.88 23.46 5.00
N ARG A 201 13.62 23.13 5.30
CA ARG A 201 13.14 22.97 6.69
C ARG A 201 13.87 21.85 7.41
N PHE A 202 14.13 20.73 6.72
CA PHE A 202 14.93 19.63 7.27
C PHE A 202 16.36 20.05 7.60
N SER A 203 17.01 20.81 6.71
CA SER A 203 18.37 21.31 6.93
C SER A 203 18.46 22.35 8.05
N ALA A 204 17.35 23.01 8.37
CA ALA A 204 17.25 24.02 9.42
C ALA A 204 16.90 23.46 10.82
N LEU A 205 16.79 22.13 10.97
CA LEU A 205 16.55 21.51 12.27
C LEU A 205 17.65 21.85 13.29
N ASP A 206 17.25 22.09 14.54
CA ASP A 206 18.19 22.39 15.62
C ASP A 206 19.05 21.17 16.03
N GLY A 207 20.21 21.44 16.61
CA GLY A 207 21.17 20.41 17.03
C GLY A 207 20.60 19.34 17.96
N PRO A 208 19.86 19.69 19.03
CA PRO A 208 19.20 18.71 19.90
C PRO A 208 18.25 17.76 19.15
N THR A 209 17.47 18.28 18.21
CA THR A 209 16.53 17.50 17.39
C THR A 209 17.27 16.55 16.47
N LEU A 210 18.32 17.04 15.80
CA LEU A 210 19.17 16.21 14.95
C LEU A 210 19.80 15.06 15.75
N ALA A 211 20.26 15.32 16.97
CA ALA A 211 20.82 14.28 17.84
C ALA A 211 19.78 13.23 18.23
N GLU A 212 18.57 13.65 18.62
CA GLU A 212 17.47 12.73 18.92
C GLU A 212 17.09 11.89 17.69
N TRP A 213 16.90 12.53 16.53
CA TRP A 213 16.46 11.86 15.32
C TRP A 213 17.52 10.91 14.76
N ASN A 214 18.80 11.23 14.95
CA ASN A 214 19.89 10.32 14.65
C ASN A 214 19.81 9.06 15.53
N ALA A 215 19.61 9.22 16.84
CA ALA A 215 19.48 8.08 17.76
C ALA A 215 18.27 7.18 17.43
N ARG A 216 17.20 7.76 16.88
CA ARG A 216 16.02 7.02 16.40
C ARG A 216 16.16 6.46 14.97
N GLY A 217 17.23 6.80 14.26
CA GLY A 217 17.44 6.41 12.85
C GLY A 217 16.63 7.20 11.83
N TRP A 218 15.87 8.20 12.25
CA TRP A 218 14.95 8.96 11.40
C TRP A 218 15.64 9.81 10.34
N LEU A 219 16.87 10.30 10.60
CA LEU A 219 17.65 11.04 9.59
C LEU A 219 17.96 10.16 8.36
N GLY A 220 18.22 8.87 8.57
CA GLY A 220 18.43 7.92 7.48
C GLY A 220 17.17 7.70 6.66
N LEU A 221 16.01 7.59 7.31
CA LEU A 221 14.71 7.45 6.63
C LEU A 221 14.36 8.68 5.79
N ILE A 222 14.59 9.88 6.31
CA ILE A 222 14.38 11.13 5.57
C ILE A 222 15.30 11.21 4.35
N THR A 223 16.57 10.85 4.52
CA THR A 223 17.51 10.80 3.39
C THR A 223 17.03 9.83 2.31
N LEU A 224 16.62 8.61 2.69
CA LEU A 224 16.10 7.61 1.75
C LEU A 224 14.86 8.13 1.00
N HIS A 225 13.92 8.76 1.71
CA HIS A 225 12.78 9.45 1.11
C HIS A 225 13.24 10.49 0.08
N LEU A 226 14.09 11.44 0.47
CA LEU A 226 14.55 12.53 -0.41
C LEU A 226 15.25 12.00 -1.66
N THR A 227 16.14 11.01 -1.51
CA THR A 227 16.84 10.40 -2.65
C THR A 227 15.92 9.59 -3.55
N SER A 228 14.85 9.00 -3.01
CA SER A 228 13.91 8.21 -3.81
C SER A 228 13.09 9.07 -4.78
N ILE A 229 12.94 10.37 -4.50
CA ILE A 229 12.21 11.30 -5.38
C ILE A 229 12.87 11.38 -6.76
N ASP A 230 14.19 11.18 -6.86
CA ASP A 230 14.92 11.19 -8.12
C ASP A 230 14.55 10.00 -9.04
N LEU A 231 13.76 9.02 -8.55
CA LEU A 231 13.26 7.89 -9.33
C LEU A 231 11.99 8.23 -10.14
N PHE A 232 11.36 9.39 -9.96
CA PHE A 232 10.17 9.77 -10.73
C PHE A 232 10.41 9.79 -12.26
N PRO A 233 11.52 10.35 -12.79
CA PRO A 233 11.83 10.28 -14.22
C PRO A 233 12.07 8.86 -14.75
N GLU A 234 12.66 7.98 -13.94
CA GLU A 234 12.84 6.57 -14.30
C GLU A 234 11.50 5.85 -14.39
N LEU A 235 10.59 6.15 -13.47
CA LEU A 235 9.23 5.60 -13.46
C LEU A 235 8.44 6.02 -14.71
N LEU A 236 8.62 7.25 -15.19
CA LEU A 236 8.02 7.73 -16.44
C LEU A 236 8.49 6.95 -17.68
N SER A 237 9.76 6.54 -17.66
CA SER A 237 10.39 5.83 -18.76
C SER A 237 10.00 4.33 -18.76
N ARG A 238 9.39 3.85 -17.68
CA ARG A 238 8.99 2.47 -17.52
C ARG A 238 7.69 2.23 -18.30
N LYS A 239 7.72 1.27 -19.22
CA LYS A 239 6.50 0.84 -19.92
C LYS A 239 5.60 0.11 -18.95
N THR A 240 4.38 0.60 -18.78
CA THR A 240 3.33 -0.16 -18.11
C THR A 240 2.87 -1.32 -19.01
N PRO A 241 2.67 -2.54 -18.49
CA PRO A 241 2.15 -3.65 -19.26
C PRO A 241 0.81 -3.31 -19.93
N GLU A 242 0.57 -3.84 -21.12
CA GLU A 242 -0.76 -3.73 -21.75
C GLU A 242 -1.78 -4.60 -20.98
N PRO A 243 -3.05 -4.16 -20.87
CA PRO A 243 -4.07 -4.96 -20.20
C PRO A 243 -4.24 -6.33 -20.88
N LYS A 244 -4.39 -7.41 -20.10
CA LYS A 244 -4.95 -8.65 -20.65
C LYS A 244 -6.42 -8.38 -20.98
N GLU A 245 -6.85 -8.68 -22.21
CA GLU A 245 -8.26 -8.63 -22.61
C GLU A 245 -9.11 -9.44 -21.61
N GLY A 246 -10.10 -8.78 -20.99
CA GLY A 246 -11.09 -9.44 -20.11
C GLY A 246 -11.03 -9.12 -18.62
N ALA A 247 -10.10 -8.28 -18.14
CA ALA A 247 -10.20 -7.76 -16.77
C ALA A 247 -11.38 -6.76 -16.66
N PRO A 248 -12.30 -6.90 -15.69
CA PRO A 248 -13.37 -5.93 -15.53
C PRO A 248 -12.76 -4.59 -15.13
N ALA A 249 -13.02 -3.56 -15.94
CA ALA A 249 -12.79 -2.19 -15.52
C ALA A 249 -13.68 -1.93 -14.30
N VAL A 250 -13.08 -1.85 -13.11
CA VAL A 250 -13.75 -1.21 -11.99
C VAL A 250 -13.71 0.28 -12.31
N VAL A 251 -14.72 0.73 -13.05
CA VAL A 251 -15.01 2.16 -13.21
C VAL A 251 -15.40 2.64 -11.81
N GLY A 252 -14.43 3.20 -11.10
CA GLY A 252 -14.67 3.97 -9.90
C GLY A 252 -15.41 5.24 -10.29
N ASP A 253 -16.72 5.13 -10.46
CA ASP A 253 -17.63 6.25 -10.53
C ASP A 253 -17.71 6.87 -9.12
N ALA A 254 -16.90 7.90 -8.87
CA ALA A 254 -17.17 8.93 -7.86
C ALA A 254 -16.13 10.06 -7.94
N LEU A 255 -16.38 11.04 -8.80
CA LEU A 255 -16.00 12.44 -8.58
C LEU A 255 -17.00 13.30 -9.35
N GLN A 256 -18.24 13.36 -8.84
CA GLN A 256 -19.12 14.48 -9.17
C GLN A 256 -18.68 15.67 -8.33
N ILE A 257 -18.02 16.59 -9.00
CA ILE A 257 -17.70 17.93 -8.52
C ILE A 257 -19.00 18.73 -8.63
N HIS A 258 -19.54 19.22 -7.52
CA HIS A 258 -20.49 20.33 -7.56
C HIS A 258 -19.75 21.60 -7.21
N GLU A 259 -19.74 22.52 -8.17
CA GLU A 259 -19.23 23.88 -8.03
C GLU A 259 -20.02 24.65 -6.98
N LYS A 260 -19.28 25.45 -6.21
CA LYS A 260 -19.82 26.51 -5.36
C LYS A 260 -20.39 27.62 -6.24
N ASP A 261 -21.59 28.07 -5.91
CA ASP A 261 -21.93 29.49 -5.82
C ASP A 261 -22.40 29.77 -4.38
#